data_AF-A0A7V8NTH9-F1
#
_entry.id   AF-A0A7V8NTH9-F1
#
_cell.length_a   1.000
_cell.length_b   1.000
_cell.length_c   1.000
_cell.angle_alpha   90.00
_cell.angle_beta   90.00
_cell.angle_gamma   90.00
#
_symmetry.space_group_name_H-M   'P 1'
#
loop_
_entity.id
_entity.type
_entity.pdbx_description
1 polymer ?
#
loop_
_entity_poly.entity_id
_entity_poly.type
_entity_poly.pdbx_seq_one_letter_code
_entity_poly.pdbx_strand_id
1 'polypeptide(L)'
;MTSARPATPGSGQPANTEKQLGSFETAMKLFHAREFKEAREHFLEAVHGPERDVAHRAQLHAAMCDRRLQQITVNLRTAEDYYNYAVALLNTRQIGEARAHLQRALEMAPDADHIIYALAVAQALTGDAIGAHEHLRRAIELEPRNRILARQDGDFAALSGQPPFQALLYPEKKNW
;
A
#
# COMPACT_ATOMS: atom_id res chain seq x y z
N MET A 1 67.48 -16.24 28.51
CA MET A 1 67.12 -15.30 27.43
C MET A 1 66.08 -15.99 26.55
N THR A 2 64.79 -15.94 26.90
CA THR A 2 63.75 -15.01 26.42
C THR A 2 63.40 -15.14 24.93
N SER A 3 62.18 -15.64 24.65
CA SER A 3 61.16 -15.07 23.74
C SER A 3 60.07 -16.13 23.52
N ALA A 4 58.94 -16.06 24.23
CA ALA A 4 57.74 -15.28 23.90
C ALA A 4 57.07 -15.75 22.58
N ARG A 5 56.01 -16.55 22.72
CA ARG A 5 55.03 -16.86 21.67
C ARG A 5 54.14 -15.63 21.42
N PRO A 6 53.70 -15.38 20.18
CA PRO A 6 52.75 -14.30 19.91
C PRO A 6 51.34 -14.71 20.38
N ALA A 7 50.64 -13.74 20.96
CA ALA A 7 49.27 -13.85 21.41
C ALA A 7 48.29 -13.88 20.20
N THR A 8 47.27 -14.73 20.30
CA THR A 8 46.10 -14.73 19.41
C THR A 8 45.13 -13.60 19.78
N PRO A 9 44.54 -12.87 18.82
CA PRO A 9 43.40 -12.01 19.07
C PRO A 9 42.09 -12.73 18.73
N GLY A 10 41.17 -12.85 19.67
CA GLY A 10 39.84 -13.40 19.42
C GLY A 10 39.02 -13.68 20.68
N SER A 11 38.48 -12.64 21.32
CA SER A 11 37.70 -12.80 22.56
C SER A 11 36.49 -11.85 22.67
N GLY A 12 35.92 -11.40 21.54
CA GLY A 12 34.73 -10.54 21.52
C GLY A 12 33.59 -10.95 20.56
N GLN A 13 33.78 -12.00 19.75
CA GLN A 13 32.85 -12.38 18.69
C GLN A 13 31.62 -13.22 19.14
N PRO A 14 31.73 -14.25 20.00
CA PRO A 14 30.59 -15.16 20.23
C PRO A 14 29.44 -14.49 21.01
N ALA A 15 29.74 -13.69 22.03
CA ALA A 15 28.71 -13.03 22.84
C ALA A 15 27.91 -11.98 22.05
N ASN A 16 28.55 -11.29 21.10
CA ASN A 16 27.87 -10.32 20.24
C ASN A 16 27.01 -11.00 19.16
N THR A 17 27.44 -12.14 18.64
CA THR A 17 26.64 -12.95 17.71
C THR A 17 25.40 -13.54 18.40
N GLU A 18 25.55 -14.09 19.60
CA GLU A 18 24.42 -14.62 20.39
C GLU A 18 23.40 -13.51 20.72
N LYS A 19 23.88 -12.33 21.13
CA LYS A 19 23.02 -11.18 21.39
C LYS A 19 22.25 -10.72 20.14
N GLN A 20 22.94 -10.66 18.99
CA GLN A 20 22.32 -10.28 17.72
C GLN A 20 21.20 -11.25 17.31
N LEU A 21 21.46 -12.55 17.42
CA LEU A 21 20.46 -13.60 17.15
C LEU A 21 19.27 -13.49 18.11
N GLY A 22 19.52 -13.25 19.40
CA GLY A 22 18.46 -13.05 20.40
C GLY A 22 17.55 -11.86 20.11
N SER A 23 18.13 -10.70 19.74
CA SER A 23 17.35 -9.53 19.32
C SER A 23 16.52 -9.84 18.06
N PHE A 24 17.11 -10.53 17.08
CA PHE A 24 16.41 -10.90 15.84
C PHE A 24 15.24 -11.87 16.10
N GLU A 25 15.43 -12.90 16.91
CA GLU A 25 14.36 -13.85 17.26
C GLU A 25 13.22 -13.19 18.02
N THR A 26 13.54 -12.29 18.96
CA THR A 26 12.55 -11.51 19.72
C THR A 26 11.76 -10.60 18.79
N ALA A 27 12.44 -9.89 17.89
CA ALA A 27 11.82 -9.06 16.87
C ALA A 27 10.87 -9.87 15.98
N MET A 28 11.27 -11.07 15.56
CA MET A 28 10.42 -11.95 14.75
C MET A 28 9.16 -12.40 15.50
N LYS A 29 9.24 -12.70 16.81
CA LYS A 29 8.05 -13.04 17.61
C LYS A 29 7.06 -11.87 17.65
N LEU A 30 7.54 -10.67 17.94
CA LEU A 30 6.74 -9.45 17.97
C LEU A 30 6.16 -9.11 16.60
N PHE A 31 6.93 -9.32 15.52
CA PHE A 31 6.47 -9.10 14.15
C PHE A 31 5.26 -9.98 13.79
N HIS A 32 5.28 -11.26 14.19
CA HIS A 32 4.14 -12.17 13.99
C HIS A 32 2.96 -11.82 14.91
N ALA A 33 3.22 -11.29 16.10
CA ALA A 33 2.20 -10.76 17.02
C ALA A 33 1.58 -9.43 16.55
N ARG A 34 2.10 -8.83 15.48
CA ARG A 34 1.72 -7.52 14.93
C ARG A 34 2.07 -6.32 15.83
N GLU A 35 2.97 -6.52 16.77
CA GLU A 35 3.57 -5.48 17.62
C GLU A 35 4.71 -4.80 16.86
N PHE A 36 4.37 -4.10 15.77
CA PHE A 36 5.37 -3.57 14.83
C PHE A 36 6.26 -2.48 15.43
N LYS A 37 5.82 -1.82 16.51
CA LYS A 37 6.60 -0.78 17.18
C LYS A 37 7.75 -1.41 17.97
N GLU A 38 7.48 -2.35 18.88
CA GLU A 38 8.53 -3.07 19.60
C GLU A 38 9.37 -3.94 18.66
N ALA A 39 8.75 -4.61 17.67
CA ALA A 39 9.48 -5.43 16.71
C ALA A 39 10.54 -4.62 15.95
N ARG A 40 10.20 -3.39 15.54
CA ARG A 40 11.14 -2.49 14.85
C ARG A 40 12.35 -2.16 15.71
N GLU A 41 12.15 -1.85 16.98
CA GLU A 41 13.25 -1.52 17.89
C GLU A 41 14.25 -2.66 17.99
N HIS A 42 13.77 -3.90 18.19
CA HIS A 42 14.63 -5.08 18.24
C HIS A 42 15.27 -5.44 16.89
N PHE A 43 14.60 -5.20 15.76
CA PHE A 43 15.25 -5.36 14.45
C PHE A 43 16.39 -4.36 14.27
N LEU A 44 16.22 -3.10 14.68
CA LEU A 44 17.28 -2.10 14.60
C LEU A 44 18.49 -2.45 15.48
N GLU A 45 18.28 -3.07 16.65
CA GLU A 45 19.38 -3.62 17.45
C GLU A 45 20.13 -4.72 16.69
N ALA A 46 19.41 -5.63 16.02
CA ALA A 46 20.01 -6.74 15.27
C ALA A 46 20.73 -6.30 13.98
N VAL A 47 20.40 -5.12 13.42
CA VAL A 47 21.09 -4.53 12.26
C VAL A 47 22.56 -4.22 12.56
N HIS A 48 22.90 -3.87 13.80
CA HIS A 48 24.25 -3.45 14.18
C HIS A 48 25.17 -4.62 14.60
N GLY A 49 24.70 -5.86 14.55
CA GLY A 49 25.49 -7.01 14.98
C GLY A 49 26.48 -7.53 13.91
N PRO A 50 27.39 -8.44 14.30
CA PRO A 50 28.50 -8.89 13.47
C PRO A 50 28.10 -9.79 12.29
N GLU A 51 27.00 -10.55 12.39
CA GLU A 51 26.53 -11.45 11.34
C GLU A 51 25.78 -10.68 10.25
N ARG A 52 26.35 -10.67 9.04
CA ARG A 52 25.86 -9.84 7.92
C ARG A 52 24.49 -10.29 7.43
N ASP A 53 24.23 -11.59 7.38
CA ASP A 53 22.95 -12.14 6.91
C ASP A 53 21.81 -11.83 7.90
N VAL A 54 22.11 -11.86 9.19
CA VAL A 54 21.15 -11.48 10.24
C VAL A 54 20.87 -9.99 10.16
N ALA A 55 21.91 -9.16 10.06
CA ALA A 55 21.76 -7.71 9.93
C ALA A 55 20.94 -7.32 8.69
N HIS A 56 21.20 -7.94 7.54
CA HIS A 56 20.46 -7.66 6.31
C HIS A 56 18.98 -8.01 6.42
N ARG A 57 18.66 -9.21 6.95
CA ARG A 57 17.27 -9.60 7.19
C ARG A 57 16.60 -8.66 8.19
N ALA A 58 17.28 -8.32 9.28
CA ALA A 58 16.77 -7.39 10.28
C ALA A 58 16.41 -6.03 9.66
N GLN A 59 17.25 -5.52 8.75
CA GLN A 59 16.98 -4.27 8.04
C GLN A 59 15.71 -4.36 7.16
N LEU A 60 15.53 -5.45 6.41
CA LEU A 60 14.32 -5.67 5.61
C LEU A 60 13.07 -5.72 6.50
N HIS A 61 13.15 -6.41 7.63
CA HIS A 61 12.04 -6.51 8.57
C HIS A 61 11.74 -5.18 9.29
N ALA A 62 12.75 -4.40 9.64
CA ALA A 62 12.57 -3.04 10.18
C ALA A 62 11.84 -2.15 9.17
N ALA A 63 12.22 -2.18 7.89
CA ALA A 63 11.54 -1.43 6.83
C ALA A 63 10.08 -1.88 6.64
N MET A 64 9.79 -3.18 6.78
CA MET A 64 8.42 -3.67 6.78
C MET A 64 7.63 -3.17 8.00
N CYS A 65 8.24 -3.08 9.18
CA CYS A 65 7.61 -2.50 10.36
C CYS A 65 7.32 -1.01 10.14
N ASP A 66 8.28 -0.24 9.61
CA ASP A 66 8.10 1.18 9.29
C ASP A 66 6.91 1.40 8.36
N ARG A 67 6.82 0.63 7.27
CA ARG A 67 5.69 0.70 6.33
C ARG A 67 4.35 0.39 7.02
N ARG A 68 4.32 -0.64 7.86
CA ARG A 68 3.10 -1.00 8.61
C ARG A 68 2.72 0.05 9.64
N LEU A 69 3.68 0.65 10.33
CA LEU A 69 3.43 1.74 11.29
C LEU A 69 2.96 3.01 10.60
N GLN A 70 3.50 3.33 9.43
CA GLN A 70 2.99 4.41 8.58
C GLN A 70 1.55 4.17 8.13
N GLN A 71 1.21 2.93 7.75
CA GLN A 71 -0.19 2.58 7.44
C GLN A 71 -1.10 2.63 8.68
N ILE A 72 -0.62 2.21 9.86
CA ILE A 72 -1.39 2.21 11.12
C ILE A 72 -1.59 3.62 11.68
N THR A 73 -0.72 4.58 11.34
CA THR A 73 -0.86 5.98 11.79
C THR A 73 -1.94 6.76 11.05
N VAL A 74 -2.47 6.22 9.94
CA VAL A 74 -3.63 6.80 9.26
C VAL A 74 -4.90 6.24 9.93
N ASN A 75 -5.50 7.04 10.82
CA ASN A 75 -6.74 6.66 11.50
C ASN A 75 -7.96 6.82 10.57
N LEU A 76 -8.19 5.81 9.73
CA LEU A 76 -9.32 5.77 8.80
C LEU A 76 -10.54 5.17 9.49
N ARG A 77 -11.61 5.94 9.65
CA ARG A 77 -12.81 5.51 10.40
C ARG A 77 -14.10 5.62 9.61
N THR A 78 -14.13 6.49 8.63
CA THR A 78 -15.31 6.77 7.80
C THR A 78 -15.04 6.40 6.35
N ALA A 79 -16.10 6.19 5.57
CA ALA A 79 -15.97 5.97 4.13
C ALA A 79 -15.17 7.11 3.46
N GLU A 80 -15.36 8.35 3.91
CA GLU A 80 -14.61 9.51 3.42
C GLU A 80 -13.13 9.49 3.77
N ASP A 81 -12.75 9.01 4.95
CA ASP A 81 -11.32 8.89 5.29
C ASP A 81 -10.65 7.92 4.30
N TYR A 82 -11.27 6.75 4.09
CA TYR A 82 -10.78 5.75 3.14
C TYR A 82 -10.74 6.27 1.71
N TYR A 83 -11.76 7.01 1.28
CA TYR A 83 -11.80 7.67 -0.03
C TYR A 83 -10.68 8.70 -0.19
N ASN A 84 -10.56 9.65 0.73
CA ASN A 84 -9.55 10.71 0.68
C ASN A 84 -8.13 10.14 0.68
N TYR A 85 -7.89 9.11 1.50
CA TYR A 85 -6.60 8.43 1.50
C TYR A 85 -6.34 7.69 0.19
N ALA A 86 -7.35 7.04 -0.38
CA ALA A 86 -7.20 6.40 -1.68
C ALA A 86 -6.92 7.40 -2.82
N VAL A 87 -7.55 8.58 -2.80
CA VAL A 87 -7.26 9.65 -3.76
C VAL A 87 -5.80 10.10 -3.65
N ALA A 88 -5.26 10.25 -2.44
CA ALA A 88 -3.83 10.55 -2.25
C ALA A 88 -2.93 9.42 -2.80
N LEU A 89 -3.33 8.15 -2.65
CA LEU A 89 -2.63 7.00 -3.22
C LEU A 89 -2.70 6.98 -4.76
N LEU A 90 -3.84 7.33 -5.37
CA LEU A 90 -3.97 7.47 -6.83
C LEU A 90 -3.02 8.54 -7.37
N ASN A 91 -2.95 9.70 -6.71
CA ASN A 91 -2.06 10.80 -7.08
C ASN A 91 -0.58 10.41 -7.01
N THR A 92 -0.22 9.49 -6.11
CA THR A 92 1.14 8.94 -5.97
C THR A 92 1.36 7.65 -6.76
N ARG A 93 0.44 7.29 -7.66
CA ARG A 93 0.47 6.09 -8.52
C ARG A 93 0.51 4.76 -7.75
N GLN A 94 0.10 4.74 -6.49
CA GLN A 94 -0.03 3.53 -5.67
C GLN A 94 -1.41 2.88 -5.86
N ILE A 95 -1.72 2.53 -7.11
CA ILE A 95 -3.10 2.18 -7.54
C ILE A 95 -3.64 0.93 -6.83
N GLY A 96 -2.79 -0.07 -6.56
CA GLY A 96 -3.21 -1.28 -5.85
C GLY A 96 -3.69 -1.02 -4.43
N GLU A 97 -2.99 -0.16 -3.69
CA GLU A 97 -3.41 0.24 -2.34
C GLU A 97 -4.65 1.14 -2.41
N ALA A 98 -4.69 2.09 -3.34
CA ALA A 98 -5.85 2.95 -3.54
C ALA A 98 -7.14 2.13 -3.74
N ARG A 99 -7.09 1.11 -4.61
CA ARG A 99 -8.25 0.23 -4.87
C ARG A 99 -8.71 -0.51 -3.62
N ALA A 100 -7.79 -0.99 -2.78
CA ALA A 100 -8.14 -1.66 -1.54
C ALA A 100 -8.87 -0.72 -0.56
N HIS A 101 -8.40 0.53 -0.43
CA HIS A 101 -9.06 1.53 0.41
C HIS A 101 -10.41 1.97 -0.16
N LEU A 102 -10.53 2.14 -1.49
CA LEU A 102 -11.80 2.45 -2.13
C LEU A 102 -12.82 1.31 -1.98
N GLN A 103 -12.40 0.05 -2.07
CA GLN A 103 -13.27 -1.08 -1.82
C GLN A 103 -13.81 -1.06 -0.39
N ARG A 104 -12.95 -0.74 0.58
CA ARG A 104 -13.37 -0.59 1.98
C ARG A 104 -14.34 0.59 2.17
N ALA A 105 -14.09 1.71 1.49
CA ALA A 105 -14.98 2.86 1.50
C ALA A 105 -16.36 2.51 0.90
N LEU A 106 -16.39 1.75 -0.20
CA LEU A 106 -17.61 1.27 -0.85
C LEU A 106 -18.42 0.32 0.04
N GLU A 107 -17.75 -0.58 0.79
CA GLU A 107 -18.44 -1.45 1.76
C GLU A 107 -19.17 -0.65 2.84
N MET A 108 -18.64 0.52 3.21
CA MET A 108 -19.22 1.39 4.22
C MET A 108 -20.30 2.33 3.66
N ALA A 109 -20.16 2.74 2.41
CA ALA A 109 -21.11 3.60 1.70
C ALA A 109 -21.36 3.06 0.28
N PRO A 110 -22.24 2.03 0.14
CA PRO A 110 -22.41 1.31 -1.11
C PRO A 110 -22.90 2.14 -2.29
N ASP A 111 -23.57 3.26 -2.04
CA ASP A 111 -24.18 4.14 -3.06
C ASP A 111 -23.54 5.53 -3.11
N ALA A 112 -22.34 5.68 -2.56
CA ALA A 112 -21.54 6.90 -2.70
C ALA A 112 -20.94 6.96 -4.11
N ASP A 113 -21.52 7.82 -4.96
CA ASP A 113 -21.16 7.90 -6.38
C ASP A 113 -19.70 8.30 -6.60
N HIS A 114 -19.14 9.19 -5.79
CA HIS A 114 -17.74 9.62 -5.87
C HIS A 114 -16.74 8.52 -5.53
N ILE A 115 -17.09 7.60 -4.61
CA ILE A 115 -16.28 6.43 -4.27
C ILE A 115 -16.30 5.43 -5.42
N ILE A 116 -17.48 5.17 -5.98
CA ILE A 116 -17.66 4.30 -7.14
C ILE A 116 -16.92 4.87 -8.35
N TYR A 117 -16.98 6.18 -8.56
CA TYR A 117 -16.25 6.88 -9.61
C TYR A 117 -14.74 6.71 -9.45
N ALA A 118 -14.20 6.89 -8.25
CA ALA A 118 -12.77 6.70 -7.99
C ALA A 118 -12.32 5.23 -8.20
N LEU A 119 -13.18 4.24 -7.94
CA LEU A 119 -12.91 2.84 -8.31
C LEU A 119 -12.79 2.69 -9.84
N ALA A 120 -13.70 3.31 -10.58
CA ALA A 120 -13.64 3.30 -12.04
C ALA A 120 -12.33 3.90 -12.57
N VAL A 121 -11.88 5.02 -12.00
CA VAL A 121 -10.59 5.65 -12.31
C VAL A 121 -9.43 4.70 -12.00
N ALA A 122 -9.39 4.10 -10.81
CA ALA A 122 -8.34 3.16 -10.42
C ALA A 122 -8.26 1.96 -11.38
N GLN A 123 -9.40 1.44 -11.81
CA GLN A 123 -9.48 0.34 -12.77
C GLN A 123 -9.02 0.74 -14.17
N ALA A 124 -9.43 1.92 -14.65
CA ALA A 124 -8.98 2.46 -15.93
C ALA A 124 -7.46 2.61 -15.99
N LEU A 125 -6.84 3.14 -14.92
CA LEU A 125 -5.40 3.29 -14.80
C LEU A 125 -4.62 1.96 -14.81
N THR A 126 -5.27 0.85 -14.46
CA THR A 126 -4.68 -0.50 -14.52
C THR A 126 -5.06 -1.30 -15.77
N GLY A 127 -5.85 -0.71 -16.68
CA GLY A 127 -6.34 -1.38 -17.88
C GLY A 127 -7.50 -2.36 -17.66
N ASP A 128 -8.11 -2.37 -16.48
CA ASP A 128 -9.34 -3.14 -16.20
C ASP A 128 -10.55 -2.42 -16.82
N ALA A 129 -10.68 -2.53 -18.14
CA ALA A 129 -11.71 -1.84 -18.93
C ALA A 129 -13.13 -2.25 -18.52
N ILE A 130 -13.33 -3.54 -18.20
CA ILE A 130 -14.64 -4.09 -17.82
C ILE A 130 -15.05 -3.50 -16.46
N GLY A 131 -14.15 -3.57 -15.47
CA GLY A 131 -14.42 -3.03 -14.15
C GLY A 131 -14.65 -1.52 -14.16
N ALA A 132 -13.81 -0.79 -14.90
CA ALA A 132 -13.93 0.65 -15.05
C ALA A 132 -15.28 1.05 -15.67
N HIS A 133 -15.72 0.34 -16.71
CA HIS A 133 -17.00 0.57 -17.34
C HIS A 133 -18.17 0.35 -16.36
N GLU A 134 -18.19 -0.78 -15.64
CA GLU A 134 -19.28 -1.10 -14.73
C GLU A 134 -19.40 -0.10 -13.57
N HIS A 135 -18.28 0.26 -12.95
CA HIS A 135 -18.30 1.25 -11.88
C HIS A 135 -18.65 2.65 -12.40
N LEU A 136 -18.09 3.08 -13.55
CA LEU A 136 -18.44 4.38 -14.10
C LEU A 136 -19.92 4.45 -14.47
N ARG A 137 -20.49 3.39 -15.04
CA ARG A 137 -21.92 3.30 -15.33
C ARG A 137 -22.75 3.48 -14.06
N ARG A 138 -22.42 2.77 -12.99
CA ARG A 138 -23.12 2.88 -11.72
C ARG A 138 -22.99 4.27 -11.09
N ALA A 139 -21.80 4.89 -11.14
CA ALA A 139 -21.59 6.25 -10.65
C ALA A 139 -22.45 7.28 -11.41
N ILE A 140 -22.62 7.09 -12.73
CA ILE A 140 -23.48 7.94 -13.57
C ILE A 140 -24.97 7.70 -13.29
N GLU A 141 -25.37 6.47 -12.98
CA GLU A 141 -26.75 6.14 -12.59
C GLU A 141 -27.15 6.79 -11.26
N LEU A 142 -26.22 6.86 -10.31
CA LEU A 142 -26.44 7.52 -9.01
C LEU A 142 -26.38 9.05 -9.12
N GLU A 143 -25.40 9.59 -9.84
CA GLU A 143 -25.23 11.02 -10.06
C GLU A 143 -24.87 11.30 -11.54
N PRO A 144 -25.84 11.74 -12.36
CA PRO A 144 -25.64 11.97 -13.80
C PRO A 144 -24.52 12.96 -14.16
N ARG A 145 -24.14 13.87 -13.26
CA ARG A 145 -23.01 14.81 -13.48
C ARG A 145 -21.67 14.09 -13.63
N ASN A 146 -21.51 12.89 -13.08
CA ASN A 146 -20.30 12.08 -13.25
C ASN A 146 -19.98 11.79 -14.72
N ARG A 147 -20.99 11.78 -15.60
CA ARG A 147 -20.77 11.62 -17.05
C ARG A 147 -19.99 12.80 -17.62
N ILE A 148 -20.31 14.02 -17.18
CA ILE A 148 -19.63 15.24 -17.66
C ILE A 148 -18.20 15.26 -17.14
N LEU A 149 -18.01 14.89 -15.86
CA LEU A 149 -16.69 14.76 -15.25
C LEU A 149 -15.81 13.75 -16.02
N ALA A 150 -16.33 12.54 -16.26
CA ALA A 150 -15.58 11.48 -16.95
C ALA A 150 -15.17 11.83 -18.38
N ARG A 151 -15.89 12.72 -19.07
CA ARG A 151 -15.48 13.21 -20.41
C ARG A 151 -14.24 14.08 -20.38
N GLN A 152 -13.97 14.73 -19.24
CA GLN A 152 -12.85 15.65 -19.05
C GLN A 152 -11.70 15.01 -18.27
N ASP A 153 -11.93 13.82 -17.73
CA ASP A 153 -10.99 13.10 -16.89
C ASP A 153 -9.99 12.30 -17.74
N GLY A 154 -8.73 12.73 -17.70
CA GLY A 154 -7.64 12.14 -18.47
C GLY A 154 -7.30 10.69 -18.06
N ASP A 155 -7.70 10.26 -16.86
CA ASP A 155 -7.43 8.91 -16.39
C ASP A 155 -8.26 7.85 -17.17
N PHE A 156 -9.33 8.27 -17.85
CA PHE A 156 -10.10 7.44 -18.78
C PHE A 156 -9.63 7.50 -20.24
N ALA A 157 -8.56 8.24 -20.56
CA ALA A 157 -8.13 8.45 -21.95
C ALA A 157 -7.85 7.12 -22.69
N ALA A 158 -7.27 6.14 -22.00
CA ALA A 158 -7.00 4.81 -22.58
C ALA A 158 -8.27 4.01 -22.94
N LEU A 159 -9.40 4.32 -22.29
CA LEU A 159 -10.68 3.62 -22.50
C LEU A 159 -11.65 4.44 -23.36
N SER A 160 -11.49 5.76 -23.45
CA SER A 160 -12.46 6.68 -24.07
C SER A 160 -12.74 6.40 -25.54
N GLY A 161 -11.80 5.78 -26.26
CA GLY A 161 -11.99 5.35 -27.65
C GLY A 161 -12.67 3.99 -27.83
N GLN A 162 -12.94 3.25 -26.75
CA GLN A 162 -13.57 1.93 -26.83
C GLN A 162 -15.09 2.10 -26.95
N PRO A 163 -15.78 1.36 -27.85
CA PRO A 163 -17.20 1.54 -28.10
C PRO A 163 -18.11 1.52 -26.85
N PRO A 164 -17.91 0.61 -25.87
CA PRO A 164 -18.73 0.60 -24.65
C PRO A 164 -18.56 1.89 -23.83
N PHE A 165 -17.33 2.36 -23.68
CA PHE A 165 -17.02 3.57 -22.93
C PHE A 165 -17.53 4.83 -23.65
N GLN A 166 -17.39 4.87 -24.97
CA GLN A 166 -17.90 5.97 -25.78
C GLN A 166 -19.43 6.08 -25.68
N ALA A 167 -20.15 4.96 -25.77
CA ALA A 167 -21.61 4.94 -25.62
C ALA A 167 -22.06 5.39 -24.22
N LEU A 168 -21.30 5.02 -23.19
CA LEU A 168 -21.57 5.44 -21.81
C LEU A 168 -21.39 6.96 -21.62
N LEU A 169 -20.34 7.53 -22.22
CA LEU A 169 -20.02 8.95 -22.13
C LEU A 169 -20.87 9.81 -23.06
N TYR A 170 -21.24 9.33 -24.25
CA TYR A 170 -21.96 10.07 -25.28
C TYR A 170 -23.20 9.28 -25.75
N PRO A 171 -24.20 9.09 -24.89
CA PRO A 171 -25.42 8.39 -25.29
C PRO A 171 -26.11 9.18 -26.40
N GLU A 172 -26.59 8.49 -27.43
CA GLU A 172 -27.38 9.11 -28.48
C GLU A 172 -28.60 9.81 -27.86
N LYS A 173 -28.89 11.04 -28.32
CA LYS A 173 -30.15 11.69 -27.96
C LYS A 173 -31.27 10.83 -28.52
N LYS A 174 -32.08 10.22 -27.65
CA LYS A 174 -33.39 9.71 -28.05
C LYS A 174 -34.22 10.90 -28.50
N ASN A 175 -34.25 11.14 -29.81
CA ASN A 175 -35.25 12.00 -30.42
C ASN A 175 -36.59 11.27 -30.27
N TRP A 176 -37.47 11.82 -29.43
CA TRP A 176 -38.90 11.50 -29.41
C TRP A 176 -39.66 12.61 -30.13
#